data_AF-B6FZL4-F1
#
_entry.id   AF-B6FZL4-F1
#
_cell.length_a   1.000
_cell.length_b   1.000
_cell.length_c   1.000
_cell.angle_alpha   90.00
_cell.angle_beta   90.00
_cell.angle_gamma   90.00
#
_symmetry.space_group_name_H-M   'P 1'
#
loop_
_entity.id
_entity.type
_entity.pdbx_description
1 polymer ?
#
loop_
_entity_poly.entity_id
_entity_poly.type
_entity_poly.pdbx_seq_one_letter_code
_entity_poly.pdbx_strand_id
1 'polypeptide(L)'
;MREYDSVSEILSTIKESVSKGKYFISLNKNRGDNIAFRNKYELSSKDQKQIILNLTEEDYEKSVSNYKEGYENEKLHIFGPILNLKNEEGKSKKVQVYIKFNIIKDNDNLVVVVSFHEARRPMILASCKNK
;
A
#
# COMPACT_ATOMS: atom_id res chain seq x y z
N MET A 1 -5.63 18.60 12.07
CA MET A 1 -4.91 17.33 11.79
C MET A 1 -3.53 17.70 11.26
N ARG A 2 -2.42 17.26 11.89
CA ARG A 2 -1.08 17.57 11.35
C ARG A 2 -0.99 16.96 9.95
N GLU A 3 -0.67 17.73 8.93
CA GLU A 3 -0.39 17.14 7.61
C GLU A 3 0.98 16.44 7.66
N TYR A 4 1.24 15.52 6.74
CA TYR A 4 2.61 15.01 6.58
C TYR A 4 3.39 16.01 5.74
N ASP A 5 4.58 16.39 6.19
CA ASP A 5 5.38 17.44 5.55
C ASP A 5 6.18 16.87 4.36
N SER A 6 6.34 15.54 4.28
CA SER A 6 7.03 14.87 3.17
C SER A 6 6.56 13.43 2.92
N VAL A 7 6.91 12.87 1.75
CA VAL A 7 6.73 11.44 1.43
C VAL A 7 7.53 10.56 2.39
N SER A 8 8.72 11.02 2.79
CA SER A 8 9.59 10.31 3.75
C SER A 8 8.89 10.10 5.09
N GLU A 9 8.20 11.12 5.62
CA GLU A 9 7.44 11.02 6.86
C GLU A 9 6.25 10.05 6.76
N ILE A 10 5.52 10.09 5.65
CA ILE A 10 4.42 9.15 5.37
C ILE A 10 4.97 7.72 5.39
N LEU A 11 6.03 7.47 4.64
CA LEU A 11 6.62 6.14 4.50
C LEU A 11 7.20 5.64 5.83
N SER A 12 7.91 6.51 6.57
CA SER A 12 8.46 6.18 7.88
C SER A 12 7.35 5.78 8.86
N THR A 13 6.27 6.56 8.92
CA THR A 13 5.11 6.26 9.78
C THR A 13 4.47 4.92 9.42
N ILE A 14 4.33 4.62 8.12
CA ILE A 14 3.80 3.34 7.65
C ILE A 14 4.70 2.19 8.11
N LYS A 15 6.00 2.28 7.85
CA LYS A 15 6.97 1.23 8.19
C LYS A 15 7.07 1.00 9.69
N GLU A 16 7.05 2.05 10.50
CA GLU A 16 7.09 1.95 11.95
C GLU A 16 5.86 1.19 12.48
N SER A 17 4.67 1.60 12.05
CA SER A 17 3.41 0.97 12.48
C SER A 17 3.37 -0.51 12.07
N VAL A 18 3.76 -0.82 10.83
CA VAL A 18 3.82 -2.19 10.30
C VAL A 18 4.85 -3.05 11.04
N SER A 19 6.02 -2.48 11.37
CA SER A 19 7.06 -3.17 12.15
C SER A 19 6.55 -3.56 13.53
N LYS A 20 5.83 -2.65 14.20
CA LYS A 20 5.16 -2.84 15.51
C LYS A 20 3.90 -3.72 15.45
N GLY A 21 3.47 -4.15 14.26
CA GLY A 21 2.23 -4.93 14.09
C GLY A 21 0.94 -4.10 14.20
N LYS A 22 1.03 -2.77 14.21
CA LYS A 22 -0.10 -1.84 14.24
C LYS A 22 -0.62 -1.55 12.84
N TYR A 23 -0.98 -2.62 12.14
CA TYR A 23 -1.56 -2.53 10.80
C TYR A 23 -2.48 -3.70 10.50
N PHE A 24 -3.37 -3.52 9.54
CA PHE A 24 -4.11 -4.64 8.95
C PHE A 24 -4.42 -4.37 7.48
N ILE A 25 -4.58 -5.45 6.72
CA ILE A 25 -5.01 -5.38 5.31
C ILE A 25 -6.51 -5.62 5.26
N SER A 26 -7.23 -4.72 4.57
CA SER A 26 -8.68 -4.82 4.46
C SER A 26 -9.07 -6.01 3.57
N LEU A 27 -9.74 -7.01 4.14
CA LEU A 27 -10.14 -8.26 3.47
C LEU A 27 -11.66 -8.44 3.37
N ASN A 28 -12.45 -7.36 3.46
CA ASN A 28 -13.92 -7.47 3.44
C ASN A 28 -14.46 -7.88 2.05
N LYS A 29 -15.75 -8.25 1.96
CA LYS A 29 -16.41 -8.70 0.71
C LYS A 29 -16.28 -7.74 -0.49
N ASN A 30 -16.08 -6.44 -0.24
CA ASN A 30 -15.86 -5.44 -1.28
C ASN A 30 -14.37 -5.32 -1.69
N ARG A 31 -13.51 -6.21 -1.19
CA ARG A 31 -12.05 -6.28 -1.43
C ARG A 31 -11.64 -7.61 -2.08
N GLY A 32 -12.50 -8.15 -2.94
CA GLY A 32 -12.21 -9.36 -3.72
C GLY A 32 -10.86 -9.31 -4.44
N ASP A 33 -10.44 -8.15 -4.95
CA ASP A 33 -9.13 -7.96 -5.57
C ASP A 33 -7.96 -8.25 -4.63
N ASN A 34 -8.05 -7.86 -3.35
CA ASN A 34 -6.98 -8.12 -2.37
C ASN A 34 -6.85 -9.63 -2.11
N ILE A 35 -8.00 -10.33 -2.02
CA ILE A 35 -8.06 -11.78 -1.84
C ILE A 35 -7.52 -12.49 -3.08
N ALA A 36 -7.98 -12.10 -4.27
CA ALA A 36 -7.56 -12.66 -5.54
C ALA A 36 -6.05 -12.47 -5.76
N PHE A 37 -5.52 -11.29 -5.45
CA PHE A 37 -4.08 -11.02 -5.57
C PHE A 37 -3.26 -11.87 -4.60
N ARG A 38 -3.71 -11.98 -3.35
CA ARG A 38 -3.06 -12.85 -2.35
C ARG A 38 -3.00 -14.29 -2.83
N ASN A 39 -4.09 -14.82 -3.34
CA ASN A 39 -4.17 -16.22 -3.77
C ASN A 39 -3.33 -16.45 -5.04
N LYS A 40 -3.47 -15.59 -6.06
CA LYS A 40 -2.77 -15.69 -7.35
C LYS A 40 -1.25 -15.77 -7.23
N TYR A 41 -0.67 -15.10 -6.23
CA TYR A 41 0.76 -15.05 -5.98
C TYR A 41 1.15 -15.72 -4.65
N GLU A 42 0.24 -16.49 -4.06
CA GLU A 42 0.43 -17.23 -2.80
C GLU A 42 1.06 -16.41 -1.66
N LEU A 43 0.69 -15.13 -1.55
CA LEU A 43 1.32 -14.20 -0.61
C LEU A 43 0.88 -14.50 0.82
N SER A 44 1.83 -14.92 1.66
CA SER A 44 1.59 -15.01 3.11
C SER A 44 1.47 -13.62 3.73
N SER A 45 0.93 -13.54 4.95
CA SER A 45 0.94 -12.30 5.73
C SER A 45 2.37 -11.76 5.96
N LYS A 46 3.37 -12.65 6.02
CA LYS A 46 4.78 -12.28 6.13
C LYS A 46 5.29 -11.64 4.84
N ASP A 47 4.93 -12.19 3.68
CA ASP A 47 5.32 -11.62 2.39
C ASP A 47 4.70 -10.24 2.18
N GLN A 48 3.41 -10.10 2.50
CA GLN A 48 2.72 -8.81 2.46
C GLN A 48 3.35 -7.78 3.40
N LYS A 49 3.72 -8.18 4.63
CA LYS A 49 4.46 -7.34 5.57
C LYS A 49 5.77 -6.87 4.95
N GLN A 50 6.55 -7.80 4.39
CA GLN A 50 7.87 -7.51 3.83
C GLN A 50 7.78 -6.56 2.62
N ILE A 51 6.77 -6.75 1.76
CA ILE A 51 6.52 -5.84 0.63
C ILE A 51 6.32 -4.40 1.14
N ILE A 52 5.50 -4.21 2.18
CA ILE A 52 5.25 -2.87 2.74
C ILE A 52 6.52 -2.29 3.37
N LEU A 53 7.29 -3.09 4.11
CA LEU A 53 8.54 -2.65 4.74
C LEU A 53 9.63 -2.29 3.71
N ASN A 54 9.58 -2.88 2.52
CA ASN A 54 10.54 -2.64 1.44
C ASN A 54 10.17 -1.46 0.53
N LEU A 55 8.99 -0.84 0.71
CA LEU A 55 8.61 0.35 -0.06
C LEU A 55 9.64 1.46 0.06
N THR A 56 9.82 2.23 -1.01
CA THR A 56 10.69 3.39 -1.07
C THR A 56 9.90 4.63 -1.43
N GLU A 57 10.52 5.81 -1.33
CA GLU A 57 9.89 7.06 -1.77
C GLU A 57 9.64 7.07 -3.29
N GLU A 58 10.43 6.32 -4.06
CA GLU A 58 10.25 6.17 -5.51
C GLU A 58 8.96 5.45 -5.87
N ASP A 59 8.48 4.58 -5.00
CA ASP A 59 7.22 3.85 -5.19
C ASP A 59 6.00 4.74 -4.94
N TYR A 60 6.16 5.92 -4.35
CA TYR A 60 5.06 6.83 -4.08
C TYR A 60 4.51 7.43 -5.38
N GLU A 61 3.18 7.41 -5.52
CA GLU A 61 2.49 8.07 -6.63
C GLU A 61 1.92 9.42 -6.19
N LYS A 62 0.98 9.38 -5.23
CA LYS A 62 0.21 10.55 -4.78
C LYS A 62 -0.57 10.28 -3.48
N SER A 63 -1.05 11.35 -2.88
CA SER A 63 -2.06 11.33 -1.82
C SER A 63 -3.37 11.88 -2.35
N VAL A 64 -4.49 11.33 -1.91
CA VAL A 64 -5.83 11.77 -2.29
C VAL A 64 -6.73 11.88 -1.06
N SER A 65 -7.69 12.79 -1.07
CA SER A 65 -8.71 12.84 -0.02
C SER A 65 -9.59 11.58 -0.05
N ASN A 66 -10.06 11.16 1.11
CA ASN A 66 -11.05 10.10 1.21
C ASN A 66 -12.44 10.69 0.90
N TYR A 67 -13.11 10.18 -0.14
CA TYR A 67 -14.42 10.67 -0.58
C TYR A 67 -15.60 9.93 0.05
N LYS A 68 -15.33 9.02 1.00
CA LYS A 68 -16.40 8.32 1.72
C LYS A 68 -17.00 9.27 2.75
N GLU A 69 -18.33 9.37 2.74
CA GLU A 69 -19.07 10.16 3.71
C GLU A 69 -18.68 9.81 5.16
N GLY A 70 -18.34 10.84 5.94
CA GLY A 70 -17.87 10.73 7.32
C GLY A 70 -16.35 10.50 7.49
N TYR A 71 -15.58 10.48 6.39
CA TYR A 71 -14.12 10.29 6.40
C TYR A 71 -13.38 11.35 5.59
N GLU A 72 -14.02 12.47 5.27
CA GLU A 72 -13.54 13.51 4.35
C GLU A 72 -12.23 14.16 4.81
N ASN A 73 -11.97 14.12 6.11
CA ASN A 73 -10.74 14.63 6.71
C ASN A 73 -9.55 13.65 6.57
N GLU A 74 -9.77 12.42 6.11
CA GLU A 74 -8.70 11.44 5.94
C GLU A 74 -7.99 11.58 4.58
N LYS A 75 -6.68 11.35 4.58
CA LYS A 75 -5.88 11.25 3.36
C LYS A 75 -5.48 9.79 3.11
N LEU A 76 -5.58 9.37 1.85
CA LEU A 76 -5.16 8.07 1.38
C LEU A 76 -3.84 8.21 0.61
N HIS A 77 -2.86 7.39 0.94
CA HIS A 77 -1.52 7.43 0.35
C HIS A 77 -1.33 6.24 -0.59
N ILE A 78 -0.95 6.51 -1.84
CA ILE A 78 -0.88 5.50 -2.90
C ILE A 78 0.58 5.23 -3.27
N PHE A 79 0.95 3.95 -3.25
CA PHE A 79 2.25 3.44 -3.65
C PHE A 79 2.08 2.38 -4.75
N GLY A 80 3.05 2.31 -5.65
CA GLY A 80 3.02 1.49 -6.86
C GLY A 80 4.27 0.66 -7.11
N PRO A 81 4.81 -0.10 -6.14
CA PRO A 81 6.07 -0.82 -6.33
C PRO A 81 6.00 -1.84 -7.45
N ILE A 82 7.13 -2.07 -8.10
CA ILE A 82 7.28 -3.10 -9.11
C ILE A 82 8.03 -4.29 -8.51
N LEU A 83 7.35 -5.43 -8.41
CA LEU A 83 7.86 -6.63 -7.75
C LEU A 83 8.02 -7.78 -8.74
N ASN A 84 8.97 -8.68 -8.48
CA ASN A 84 9.02 -9.98 -9.14
C ASN A 84 8.31 -11.00 -8.24
N LEU A 85 7.11 -11.44 -8.64
CA LEU A 85 6.28 -12.37 -7.88
C LEU A 85 6.13 -13.69 -8.62
N LYS A 86 6.07 -14.81 -7.89
CA LYS A 86 5.76 -16.11 -8.47
C LYS A 86 4.24 -16.33 -8.45
N ASN A 87 3.68 -16.78 -9.55
CA ASN A 87 2.28 -17.21 -9.59
C ASN A 87 2.13 -18.66 -9.07
N GLU A 88 0.90 -19.15 -9.01
CA GLU A 88 0.55 -20.53 -8.63
C GLU A 88 1.27 -21.62 -9.47
N GLU A 89 1.70 -21.30 -10.70
CA GLU A 89 2.51 -22.21 -11.55
C GLU A 89 4.02 -22.13 -11.25
N GLY A 90 4.44 -21.34 -10.26
CA GLY A 90 5.84 -21.10 -9.91
C GLY A 90 6.59 -20.15 -10.86
N LYS A 91 5.92 -19.59 -11.87
CA LYS A 91 6.53 -18.67 -12.84
C LYS A 91 6.69 -17.27 -12.26
N SER A 92 7.91 -16.74 -12.34
CA SER A 92 8.20 -15.36 -11.94
C SER A 92 7.66 -14.37 -12.95
N LYS A 93 6.93 -13.36 -12.48
CA LYS A 93 6.36 -12.26 -13.27
C LYS A 93 6.72 -10.93 -12.62
N LYS A 94 7.08 -9.94 -13.45
CA LYS A 94 7.19 -8.54 -13.03
C LYS A 94 5.80 -7.92 -12.92
N VAL A 95 5.42 -7.44 -11.75
CA VAL A 95 4.07 -6.99 -11.40
C VAL A 95 4.15 -5.60 -10.76
N GLN A 96 3.44 -4.63 -11.32
CA GLN A 96 3.20 -3.36 -10.64
C GLN A 96 2.04 -3.55 -9.65
N VAL A 97 2.28 -3.29 -8.37
CA VAL A 97 1.30 -3.51 -7.30
C VAL A 97 0.73 -2.17 -6.85
N TYR A 98 -0.58 -2.04 -6.86
CA TYR A 98 -1.30 -0.90 -6.32
C TYR A 98 -1.54 -1.10 -4.82
N ILE A 99 -0.92 -0.24 -4.00
CA ILE A 99 -1.09 -0.25 -2.56
C ILE A 99 -1.64 1.09 -2.11
N LYS A 100 -2.72 1.06 -1.34
CA LYS A 100 -3.37 2.26 -0.80
C LYS A 100 -3.48 2.17 0.70
N PHE A 101 -2.85 3.11 1.38
CA PHE A 101 -2.85 3.21 2.84
C PHE A 101 -3.81 4.30 3.30
N ASN A 102 -4.45 4.05 4.43
CA ASN A 102 -5.03 5.08 5.28
C ASN A 102 -4.27 5.04 6.62
N ILE A 103 -3.83 6.19 7.12
CA ILE A 103 -3.15 6.28 8.41
C ILE A 103 -4.09 6.96 9.39
N ILE A 104 -4.59 6.18 10.34
CA ILE A 104 -5.47 6.68 11.40
C ILE A 104 -4.56 7.15 12.53
N LYS A 105 -4.57 8.47 12.77
CA LYS A 105 -3.76 9.10 13.82
C LYS A 105 -4.42 8.86 15.18
N ASP A 106 -3.89 7.89 15.92
CA ASP A 106 -4.14 7.70 17.35
C ASP A 106 -2.80 7.77 18.13
N ASN A 107 -2.78 7.36 19.40
CA ASN A 107 -1.57 7.32 20.25
C ASN A 107 -0.35 6.64 19.60
N ASP A 108 -0.52 5.72 18.66
CA ASP A 108 0.59 4.96 18.05
C ASP A 108 0.49 4.80 16.53
N ASN A 109 -0.44 5.50 15.88
CA ASN A 109 -0.80 5.39 14.47
C ASN A 109 -1.21 3.97 14.04
N LEU A 110 -2.42 3.83 13.53
CA LEU A 110 -2.91 2.58 12.95
C LEU A 110 -2.89 2.68 11.43
N VAL A 111 -2.17 1.77 10.77
CA VAL A 111 -2.11 1.71 9.31
C VAL A 111 -3.12 0.72 8.77
N VAL A 112 -4.08 1.24 8.00
CA VAL A 112 -5.04 0.41 7.26
C VAL A 112 -4.59 0.31 5.81
N VAL A 113 -4.29 -0.90 5.35
CA VAL A 113 -4.03 -1.16 3.93
C VAL A 113 -5.37 -1.41 3.24
N VAL A 114 -5.89 -0.37 2.60
CA VAL A 114 -7.22 -0.36 2.01
C VAL A 114 -7.27 -1.16 0.71
N SER A 115 -6.22 -1.06 -0.11
CA SER A 115 -6.04 -1.81 -1.36
C SER A 115 -4.64 -2.39 -1.41
N PHE A 116 -4.52 -3.63 -1.87
CA PHE A 116 -3.26 -4.34 -2.05
C PHE A 116 -3.44 -5.38 -3.16
N HIS A 117 -3.28 -4.97 -4.41
CA HIS A 117 -3.54 -5.81 -5.58
C HIS A 117 -2.70 -5.39 -6.80
N GLU A 118 -2.66 -6.23 -7.85
CA GLU A 118 -2.04 -5.87 -9.13
C GLU A 118 -2.70 -4.60 -9.71
N ALA A 119 -1.87 -3.66 -10.19
CA ALA A 119 -2.34 -2.41 -10.75
C ALA A 119 -3.10 -2.66 -12.06
N ARG A 120 -4.32 -2.11 -12.19
CA ARG A 120 -5.15 -2.26 -13.39
C ARG A 120 -4.75 -1.31 -14.53
N ARG A 121 -3.97 -0.28 -14.22
CA ARG A 121 -3.45 0.73 -15.15
C ARG A 121 -2.01 1.07 -14.74
N PRO A 122 -1.16 1.49 -15.68
CA PRO A 122 0.17 1.99 -15.35
C PRO A 122 0.09 3.12 -14.33
N MET A 123 0.91 3.06 -13.28
CA MET A 123 1.00 4.11 -12.26
C MET A 123 2.15 5.07 -12.57
N ILE A 124 1.95 6.36 -12.31
CA ILE A 124 2.96 7.42 -12.52
C ILE A 124 3.77 7.61 -11.24
N LEU A 125 4.87 6.87 -11.13
CA LEU A 125 5.70 6.85 -9.91
C LEU A 125 6.59 8.09 -9.82
N ALA A 126 7.04 8.43 -8.60
CA ALA A 126 7.99 9.51 -8.38
C ALA A 126 9.29 9.33 -9.18
N SER A 127 9.77 8.08 -9.35
CA SER A 127 10.93 7.75 -10.20
C SER A 127 10.72 8.06 -11.69
N CYS A 128 9.48 8.16 -12.16
CA CYS A 128 9.18 8.51 -13.56
C CYS A 128 9.14 10.03 -13.81
N LYS A 129 9.16 10.87 -12.77
CA LYS A 129 9.03 12.34 -12.89
C LYS A 129 10.36 13.07 -13.02
N ASN A 130 11.49 12.36 -12.87
CA ASN A 130 12.85 12.90 -12.92
C ASN A 130 13.62 12.51 -14.20
N LYS A 131 12.92 12.30 -15.33
CA LYS A 131 13.53 12.00 -16.64
C LYS A 131 13.24 13.08 -17.66
#